data_AF-A0A9Q8ST11-F1
#
_entry.id   AF-A0A9Q8ST11-F1
#
_cell.length_a   1.000
_cell.length_b   1.000
_cell.length_c   1.000
_cell.angle_alpha   90.00
_cell.angle_beta   90.00
_cell.angle_gamma   90.00
#
_symmetry.space_group_name_H-M   'P 1'
#
loop_
_entity.id
_entity.type
_entity.pdbx_description
1 polymer ?
#
loop_
_entity_poly.entity_id
_entity_poly.type
_entity_poly.pdbx_seq_one_letter_code
_entity_poly.pdbx_strand_id
1 'polypeptide(L)' 'MEGMLELVFGHGKWKCLGRNVAMMELQKVFVELMRRYELVVVDPTKPWKSLNYGIFLQSSFWVRGYKLDARGRSSR' A
#
# COMPACT_ATOMS: atom_id res chain seq x y z
N MET A 1 -11.04 10.39 9.58
CA MET A 1 -9.86 9.63 9.13
C MET A 1 -8.53 10.22 9.63
N GLU A 2 -8.48 11.50 10.01
CA GLU A 2 -7.25 12.16 10.46
C GLU A 2 -6.67 11.59 11.77
N GLY A 3 -7.51 11.26 12.75
CA GLY A 3 -7.04 10.68 14.03
C GLY A 3 -6.29 9.35 13.87
N MET A 4 -6.61 8.54 12.86
CA MET A 4 -5.88 7.29 12.61
C MET A 4 -4.50 7.54 11.99
N LEU A 5 -4.37 8.58 11.14
CA LEU A 5 -3.09 9.00 10.58
C LEU A 5 -2.18 9.58 11.66
N GLU A 6 -2.74 10.20 12.69
CA GLU A 6 -1.99 10.69 13.86
C GLU A 6 -1.49 9.56 14.76
N LEU A 7 -2.15 8.40 14.76
CA LEU A 7 -1.63 7.20 15.43
C LEU A 7 -0.42 6.60 14.68
N VAL A 8 -0.41 6.68 13.35
CA VAL A 8 0.68 6.13 12.51
C VAL A 8 1.87 7.07 12.44
N PHE A 9 1.63 8.36 12.26
CA PHE A 9 2.68 9.37 12.09
C PHE A 9 2.98 10.14 13.37
N GLY A 10 2.35 9.81 14.50
CA GLY A 10 2.47 10.55 15.74
C GLY A 10 1.69 11.87 15.73
N HIS A 11 1.51 12.44 16.93
CA HIS A 11 0.77 13.69 17.17
C HIS A 11 1.64 14.70 17.94
N GLY A 12 1.30 16.00 17.81
CA GLY A 12 1.96 17.08 18.53
C GLY A 12 3.44 17.24 18.19
N LYS A 13 4.28 17.39 19.22
CA LYS A 13 5.74 17.65 19.09
C LYS A 13 6.54 16.48 18.50
N TRP A 14 5.99 15.26 18.51
CA TRP A 14 6.63 14.05 17.99
C TRP A 14 6.05 13.60 16.65
N LYS A 15 5.39 14.50 15.93
CA LYS A 15 4.83 14.21 14.60
C LYS A 15 5.96 13.93 13.62
N CYS A 16 5.79 12.87 12.83
CA CYS A 16 6.72 12.47 11.80
C CYS A 16 6.87 13.60 10.76
N LEU A 17 8.10 14.12 10.67
CA LEU A 17 8.46 15.18 9.71
C LEU A 17 8.24 14.73 8.26
N GLY A 18 8.42 13.43 8.00
CA GLY A 18 8.25 12.81 6.69
C GLY A 18 6.80 12.54 6.26
N ARG A 19 5.78 12.89 7.07
CA ARG A 19 4.37 12.57 6.77
C ARG A 19 3.94 12.99 5.36
N ASN A 20 4.32 14.19 4.94
CA ASN A 20 3.93 14.71 3.62
C ASN A 20 4.63 13.97 2.48
N VAL A 21 5.91 13.63 2.65
CA VAL A 21 6.69 12.89 1.66
C VAL A 21 6.16 11.46 1.53
N ALA A 22 5.97 10.76 2.65
CA ALA A 22 5.39 9.42 2.66
C ALA A 22 4.01 9.40 2.00
N MET A 23 3.15 10.39 2.29
CA MET A 23 1.83 10.45 1.68
C MET A 23 1.91 10.71 0.16
N MET A 24 2.81 11.59 -0.28
CA MET A 24 3.01 11.87 -1.71
C MET A 24 3.51 10.62 -2.46
N GLU A 25 4.47 9.90 -1.89
CA GLU A 25 5.01 8.69 -2.49
C GLU A 25 3.95 7.59 -2.57
N LEU A 26 3.24 7.33 -1.47
CA LEU A 26 2.16 6.35 -1.43
C LEU A 26 1.09 6.64 -2.48
N GLN A 27 0.62 7.90 -2.57
CA GLN A 27 -0.39 8.28 -3.56
C GLN A 27 0.08 8.02 -5.00
N LYS A 28 1.33 8.39 -5.34
CA LYS A 28 1.90 8.15 -6.68
C LYS A 28 1.99 6.65 -6.98
N VAL A 29 2.49 5.87 -6.02
CA VAL A 29 2.64 4.42 -6.17
C VAL A 29 1.29 3.74 -6.38
N PHE A 30 0.28 4.07 -5.56
CA PHE A 30 -1.05 3.47 -5.70
C PHE A 30 -1.68 3.79 -7.06
N VAL A 31 -1.62 5.05 -7.51
CA VAL A 31 -2.20 5.45 -8.80
C VAL A 31 -1.49 4.77 -9.97
N GLU A 32 -0.16 4.73 -9.99
CA GLU A 32 0.57 4.08 -11.08
C GLU A 32 0.38 2.57 -11.10
N LEU A 33 0.34 1.91 -9.94
CA LEU A 33 0.08 0.48 -9.84
C LEU A 33 -1.32 0.13 -10.36
N MET A 34 -2.35 0.85 -9.92
CA MET A 34 -3.73 0.60 -10.35
C MET A 34 -3.97 0.91 -11.83
N ARG A 35 -3.25 1.89 -12.40
CA ARG A 35 -3.38 2.24 -13.82
C ARG A 35 -2.68 1.25 -14.75
N ARG A 36 -1.54 0.71 -14.32
CA ARG A 36 -0.69 -0.14 -15.18
C ARG A 36 -0.92 -1.63 -14.97
N TYR A 37 -1.44 -2.03 -13.83
CA TYR A 37 -1.53 -3.45 -13.47
C TYR A 37 -2.90 -3.80 -12.87
N GLU A 38 -3.41 -4.97 -13.26
CA GLU A 38 -4.44 -5.68 -12.53
C GLU A 38 -3.74 -6.57 -11.48
N LEU A 39 -3.93 -6.23 -10.20
CA LEU A 39 -3.26 -6.89 -9.08
C LEU A 39 -4.21 -7.89 -8.42
N VAL A 40 -3.76 -9.15 -8.30
CA VAL A 40 -4.52 -10.25 -7.67
C VAL A 40 -3.68 -10.90 -6.58
N VAL A 41 -4.23 -11.02 -5.38
CA VAL A 41 -3.57 -11.72 -4.26
C VAL A 41 -3.41 -13.19 -4.62
N VAL A 42 -2.21 -13.76 -4.41
CA VAL A 42 -1.92 -15.16 -4.77
C VAL A 42 -2.76 -16.13 -3.95
N ASP A 43 -2.80 -15.91 -2.63
CA ASP A 43 -3.58 -16.70 -1.69
C ASP A 43 -4.55 -15.78 -0.92
N PRO A 44 -5.85 -15.78 -1.27
CA PRO A 44 -6.84 -14.96 -0.58
C PRO A 44 -7.16 -15.48 0.82
N THR A 45 -6.89 -16.75 1.13
CA THR A 45 -7.19 -17.35 2.44
C THR A 45 -6.18 -16.91 3.49
N LYS A 46 -4.92 -16.72 3.09
CA LYS A 46 -3.85 -16.23 3.95
C LYS A 46 -3.04 -15.12 3.25
N PRO A 47 -3.60 -13.89 3.16
CA PRO A 47 -3.04 -12.84 2.33
C PRO A 47 -1.68 -12.34 2.82
N TRP A 48 -1.46 -12.26 4.13
CA TRP A 48 -0.17 -11.86 4.72
C TRP A 48 -0.03 -12.40 6.14
N LYS A 49 1.20 -12.38 6.66
CA LYS A 49 1.53 -12.57 8.07
C LYS A 49 1.79 -11.20 8.69
N SER A 50 1.06 -10.87 9.75
CA SER A 50 1.19 -9.59 10.47
C SER A 50 1.82 -9.82 11.84
N LEU A 51 2.81 -9.02 12.20
CA LEU A 51 3.41 -8.94 13.53
C LEU A 51 3.34 -7.49 14.01
N ASN A 52 3.02 -7.28 15.28
CA ASN A 52 2.97 -5.96 15.88
C ASN A 52 3.96 -5.88 17.05
N TYR A 53 4.98 -5.04 16.90
CA TYR A 53 5.95 -4.70 17.95
C TYR A 53 5.99 -3.17 18.18
N GLY A 54 4.85 -2.50 18.09
CA GLY A 54 4.72 -1.04 18.06
C GLY A 54 4.66 -0.46 16.63
N ILE A 55 5.11 -1.23 15.64
CA ILE A 55 4.90 -1.01 14.21
C ILE A 55 4.27 -2.31 13.65
N PHE A 56 3.33 -2.16 12.72
CA PHE A 56 2.78 -3.31 12.00
C PHE A 56 3.75 -3.75 10.90
N LEU A 57 4.34 -4.92 11.06
CA LEU A 57 5.17 -5.58 10.05
C LEU A 57 4.32 -6.61 9.33
N GLN A 58 4.04 -6.38 8.06
CA GLN A 58 3.36 -7.33 7.19
C GLN A 58 4.38 -8.01 6.28
N SER A 59 4.36 -9.34 6.25
CA SER A 59 5.24 -10.16 5.42
C SER A 59 4.43 -11.21 4.65
N SER A 60 5.01 -11.78 3.59
CA SER A 60 4.35 -12.78 2.72
C SER A 60 3.12 -12.25 1.96
N PHE A 61 3.07 -10.95 1.63
CA PHE A 61 2.00 -10.39 0.79
C PHE A 61 2.31 -10.58 -0.70
N TRP A 62 2.06 -11.79 -1.19
CA TRP A 62 2.35 -12.16 -2.58
C TRP A 62 1.20 -11.78 -3.50
N VAL A 63 1.52 -11.04 -4.56
CA VAL A 63 0.56 -10.50 -5.53
C VAL A 63 1.01 -10.86 -6.95
N ARG A 64 0.08 -11.29 -7.80
CA ARG A 64 0.25 -11.41 -9.25
C ARG A 64 -0.22 -10.13 -9.92
N GLY A 65 0.63 -9.53 -10.76
CA GLY A 65 0.29 -8.35 -11.54
C GLY A 65 0.20 -8.68 -13.03
N TYR A 66 -0.96 -8.41 -13.64
CA TYR A 66 -1.14 -8.50 -15.08
C TYR A 66 -1.04 -7.09 -15.68
N LYS A 67 -0.22 -6.92 -16.73
CA LYS A 67 -0.05 -5.62 -17.37
C LYS A 67 -1.32 -5.24 -18.12
N LEU A 68 -1.81 -4.03 -17.85
CA LEU A 68 -2.91 -3.42 -18.56
C LEU A 68 -2.36 -2.69 -19.79
N ASP A 69 -2.80 -3.08 -20.98
CA ASP A 69 -2.48 -2.34 -22.21
C ASP A 69 -3.32 -1.07 -22.31
N ALA A 70 -2.87 -0.11 -23.12
CA ALA A 70 -3.47 1.23 -23.28
C ALA A 70 -4.96 1.25 -23.70
N ARG A 71 -5.56 0.08 -23.98
CA ARG A 71 -6.97 -0.12 -24.32
C ARG A 71 -7.81 -0.76 -23.20
N GLY A 72 -7.27 -0.91 -21.99
CA GLY A 72 -8.00 -1.46 -20.85
C GLY A 72 -8.32 -2.94 -20.95
N ARG A 73 -7.64 -3.68 -21.85
CA ARG A 73 -7.81 -5.13 -21.99
C ARG A 73 -6.52 -5.81 -21.59
N SER A 74 -6.59 -6.63 -20.54
CA SER A 74 -5.53 -7.55 -20.12
C SER A 74 -5.05 -8.35 -21.32
N SER A 75 -3.76 -8.27 -21.65
CA SER A 75 -3.11 -9.22 -22.55
C SER A 75 -3.15 -10.61 -21.89
N ARG A 76 -4.18 -11.38 -22.21
CA ARG A 76 -4.22 -12.84 -22.06
C ARG A 76 -4.13 -13.43 -23.45
#